data_AF-A0A7J9YUY4-F1
#
_entry.id   AF-A0A7J9YUY4-F1
#
_cell.length_a   1.000
_cell.length_b   1.000
_cell.length_c   1.000
_cell.angle_alpha   90.00
_cell.angle_beta   90.00
_cell.angle_gamma   90.00
#
_symmetry.space_group_name_H-M   'P 1'
#
loop_
_entity.id
_entity.type
_entity.pdbx_description
1 polymer ?
#
loop_
_entity_poly.entity_id
_entity_poly.type
_entity_poly.pdbx_seq_one_letter_code
_entity_poly.pdbx_strand_id
1 'polypeptide(L)'
;MSLSKRSRPSPAIIVAALALVIALGGTAIAAPEFATEKINKSKVKKIAKKQAKKQIKKKAPGLSVDHAKTADKATDADHATNADHANTANHANTANSAGNANLLGGQGPGAFQQRIRWALVEGGAAASITAQSGGITLAAQPAAGRFVVDFGSSIVNHGIVTAPNWGGNDADEVAIAVCTPGPGGVSGVNNCAGADNANQAVVDVENSAGTNVNGDFWIAVVQ
;
A
#
# COMPACT_ATOMS: atom_id res chain seq x y z
N MET A 1 117.16 -12.34 -84.74
CA MET A 1 117.01 -11.80 -83.36
C MET A 1 115.69 -11.03 -83.29
N SER A 2 114.93 -11.21 -82.20
CA SER A 2 113.76 -10.43 -81.74
C SER A 2 112.46 -10.52 -82.59
N LEU A 3 111.43 -11.34 -82.27
CA LEU A 3 110.39 -11.27 -81.22
C LEU A 3 109.52 -9.98 -81.19
N SER A 4 108.27 -10.08 -81.67
CA SER A 4 107.12 -9.39 -81.05
C SER A 4 105.82 -10.14 -81.37
N LYS A 5 105.19 -10.65 -80.31
CA LYS A 5 104.09 -11.62 -80.27
C LYS A 5 102.76 -10.87 -80.23
N ARG A 6 101.98 -10.84 -81.33
CA ARG A 6 100.59 -10.34 -81.29
C ARG A 6 99.71 -11.28 -80.47
N SER A 7 99.30 -10.85 -79.28
CA SER A 7 98.35 -11.57 -78.44
C SER A 7 96.93 -11.34 -78.95
N ARG A 8 96.21 -12.42 -79.30
CA ARG A 8 94.75 -12.38 -79.44
C ARG A 8 94.16 -12.17 -78.05
N PRO A 9 93.22 -11.22 -77.84
CA PRO A 9 92.60 -11.05 -76.54
C PRO A 9 91.98 -12.37 -76.09
N SER A 10 92.39 -12.83 -74.91
CA SER A 10 91.92 -14.09 -74.35
C SER A 10 90.44 -13.96 -73.96
N PRO A 11 89.69 -15.07 -73.95
CA PRO A 11 88.30 -15.08 -73.46
C PRO A 11 88.13 -14.40 -72.09
N ALA A 12 89.17 -14.41 -71.25
CA ALA A 12 89.18 -13.72 -69.96
C ALA A 12 89.08 -12.19 -70.06
N ILE A 13 89.66 -11.56 -71.10
CA ILE A 13 89.54 -10.11 -71.31
C ILE A 13 88.10 -9.74 -71.73
N ILE A 14 87.44 -10.60 -72.50
CA ILE A 14 86.04 -10.39 -72.90
C ILE A 14 85.14 -10.47 -71.67
N VAL A 15 85.38 -11.45 -70.79
CA VAL A 15 84.64 -11.60 -69.52
C VAL A 15 84.88 -10.40 -68.60
N ALA A 16 86.11 -9.89 -68.51
CA ALA A 16 86.43 -8.71 -67.71
C ALA A 16 85.75 -7.43 -68.23
N ALA A 17 85.67 -7.26 -69.56
CA ALA A 17 84.97 -6.13 -70.16
C ALA A 17 83.44 -6.20 -69.94
N LEU A 18 82.85 -7.40 -70.02
CA LEU A 18 81.43 -7.60 -69.72
C LEU A 18 81.11 -7.33 -68.25
N ALA A 19 81.97 -7.82 -67.34
CA ALA A 19 81.85 -7.56 -65.91
C ALA A 19 81.95 -6.06 -65.59
N LEU A 20 82.81 -5.33 -66.30
CA LEU A 20 82.98 -3.89 -66.14
C LEU A 20 81.73 -3.11 -66.61
N VAL A 21 81.07 -3.51 -67.69
CA VAL A 21 79.82 -2.90 -68.16
C VAL A 21 78.66 -3.18 -67.20
N ILE A 22 78.58 -4.38 -66.62
CA ILE A 22 77.57 -4.73 -65.60
C ILE A 22 77.83 -3.96 -64.29
N ALA A 23 79.09 -3.75 -63.92
CA ALA A 23 79.48 -2.95 -62.76
C ALA A 23 79.19 -1.45 -62.94
N LEU A 24 79.36 -0.90 -64.15
CA LEU A 24 79.08 0.51 -64.46
C LEU A 24 77.59 0.78 -64.75
N GLY A 25 76.83 -0.20 -65.24
CA GLY A 25 75.38 -0.11 -65.49
C GLY A 25 74.49 -0.53 -64.31
N GLY A 26 75.08 -0.99 -63.20
CA GLY A 26 74.41 -1.74 -62.14
C GLY A 26 73.50 -0.98 -61.15
N THR A 27 73.11 0.28 -61.41
CA THR A 27 72.20 1.03 -60.51
C THR A 27 70.97 1.65 -61.18
N ALA A 28 70.65 1.26 -62.42
CA ALA A 28 69.37 1.64 -63.04
C ALA A 28 68.24 0.60 -62.84
N ILE A 29 68.38 -0.32 -61.87
CA ILE A 29 67.32 -1.30 -61.54
C ILE A 29 67.05 -1.27 -60.04
N ALA A 30 66.31 -0.25 -59.61
CA ALA A 30 65.48 -0.32 -58.42
C ALA A 30 64.15 0.39 -58.73
N ALA A 31 63.07 -0.40 -58.68
CA ALA A 31 61.66 -0.09 -58.89
C ALA A 31 61.14 -0.09 -60.34
N PRO A 32 60.58 -1.23 -60.82
CA PRO A 32 59.55 -1.18 -61.84
C PRO A 32 58.24 -0.79 -61.16
N GLU A 33 58.03 0.49 -60.83
CA GLU A 33 56.69 0.99 -60.46
C GLU A 33 56.59 2.54 -60.39
N PHE A 34 57.40 3.25 -61.19
CA PHE A 34 56.94 4.55 -61.74
C PHE A 34 56.28 4.31 -63.11
N ALA A 35 55.47 3.26 -63.20
CA ALA A 35 54.28 3.40 -64.00
C ALA A 35 53.50 4.54 -63.33
N THR A 36 53.44 5.69 -63.99
CA THR A 36 52.33 6.63 -63.80
C THR A 36 51.02 5.94 -64.24
N GLU A 37 50.70 4.78 -63.66
CA GLU A 37 49.33 4.35 -63.48
C GLU A 37 48.72 5.44 -62.62
N LYS A 38 48.13 6.42 -63.31
CA LYS A 38 47.20 7.43 -62.83
C LYS A 38 46.72 7.04 -61.44
N ILE A 39 47.40 7.56 -60.41
CA ILE A 39 47.16 7.17 -59.02
C ILE A 39 45.67 7.43 -58.79
N ASN A 40 44.89 6.36 -58.80
CA ASN A 40 43.45 6.51 -58.85
C ASN A 40 43.04 7.04 -57.47
N LYS A 41 42.17 8.05 -57.43
CA LYS A 41 41.68 8.67 -56.18
C LYS A 41 41.26 7.62 -55.14
N SER A 42 40.82 6.45 -55.60
CA SER A 42 40.48 5.28 -54.78
C SER A 42 41.68 4.66 -54.04
N LYS A 43 42.85 4.49 -54.68
CA LYS A 43 44.07 3.93 -54.05
C LYS A 43 44.57 4.88 -52.95
N VAL A 44 44.61 6.20 -53.22
CA VAL A 44 44.97 7.23 -52.23
C VAL A 44 43.99 7.26 -51.07
N LYS A 45 42.68 7.23 -51.35
CA LYS A 45 41.65 7.23 -50.30
C LYS A 45 41.76 6.00 -49.39
N LYS A 46 42.15 4.84 -49.92
CA LYS A 46 42.39 3.62 -49.12
C LYS A 46 43.59 3.76 -48.21
N ILE A 47 44.71 4.25 -48.74
CA ILE A 47 45.95 4.46 -47.95
C ILE A 47 45.69 5.49 -46.85
N ALA A 48 45.08 6.62 -47.20
CA ALA A 48 44.73 7.68 -46.26
C ALA A 48 43.79 7.16 -45.14
N LYS A 49 42.73 6.42 -45.48
CA LYS A 49 41.84 5.81 -44.48
C LYS A 49 42.56 4.83 -43.56
N LYS A 50 43.47 4.02 -44.09
CA LYS A 50 44.20 3.01 -43.31
C LYS A 50 45.13 3.67 -42.29
N GLN A 51 45.86 4.71 -42.72
CA GLN A 51 46.70 5.49 -41.82
C GLN A 51 45.87 6.25 -40.79
N ALA A 52 44.78 6.91 -41.21
CA ALA A 52 43.88 7.62 -40.31
C ALA A 52 43.33 6.70 -39.20
N LYS A 53 42.82 5.51 -39.55
CA LYS A 53 42.33 4.54 -38.56
C LYS A 53 43.42 4.08 -37.58
N LYS A 54 44.62 3.84 -38.07
CA LYS A 54 45.75 3.39 -37.24
C LYS A 54 46.15 4.46 -36.23
N GLN A 55 46.18 5.72 -36.67
CA GLN A 55 46.45 6.87 -35.81
C GLN A 55 45.30 7.11 -34.80
N ILE A 56 44.03 7.03 -35.24
CA ILE A 56 42.86 7.17 -34.36
C ILE A 56 42.89 6.11 -33.25
N LYS A 57 43.14 4.84 -33.59
CA LYS A 57 43.20 3.74 -32.61
C LYS A 57 44.38 3.87 -31.64
N LYS A 58 45.51 4.39 -32.11
CA LYS A 58 46.67 4.65 -31.24
C LYS A 58 46.41 5.82 -30.29
N LYS A 59 45.75 6.87 -30.76
CA LYS A 59 45.51 8.10 -29.98
C LYS A 59 44.30 8.01 -29.05
N ALA A 60 43.26 7.29 -29.43
CA ALA A 60 42.05 7.10 -28.64
C ALA A 60 41.71 5.62 -28.62
N PRO A 61 42.41 4.82 -27.78
CA PRO A 61 42.22 3.37 -27.71
C PRO A 61 40.83 2.91 -27.23
N GLY A 62 39.89 3.84 -27.03
CA GLY A 62 38.48 3.58 -26.71
C GLY A 62 37.52 4.61 -27.32
N LEU A 63 37.84 5.18 -28.49
CA LEU A 63 36.96 6.15 -29.14
C LEU A 63 35.54 5.57 -29.33
N SER A 64 34.59 6.17 -28.63
CA SER A 64 33.15 5.89 -28.72
C SER A 64 32.52 6.80 -29.78
N VAL A 65 31.48 6.31 -30.46
CA VAL A 65 30.82 6.97 -31.59
C VAL A 65 29.87 8.08 -31.15
N ASP A 66 29.91 9.22 -31.83
CA ASP A 66 29.24 10.46 -31.39
C ASP A 66 27.72 10.35 -31.22
N HIS A 67 27.01 9.58 -32.04
CA HIS A 67 25.62 9.17 -31.81
C HIS A 67 25.31 7.97 -32.71
N ALA A 68 24.82 6.88 -32.13
CA ALA A 68 24.15 5.83 -32.89
C ALA A 68 22.71 6.26 -33.14
N LYS A 69 22.10 5.94 -34.29
CA LYS A 69 20.65 6.17 -34.51
C LYS A 69 19.74 5.49 -33.47
N THR A 70 20.31 4.62 -32.63
CA THR A 70 19.67 3.93 -31.50
C THR A 70 20.01 4.53 -30.14
N ALA A 71 20.89 5.53 -30.06
CA ALA A 71 21.27 6.18 -28.80
C ALA A 71 20.14 7.08 -28.25
N ASP A 72 19.24 7.53 -29.12
CA ASP A 72 18.06 8.32 -28.74
C ASP A 72 17.00 7.50 -27.97
N LYS A 73 17.22 6.18 -27.79
CA LYS A 73 16.42 5.34 -26.88
C LYS A 73 16.88 5.45 -25.41
N ALA A 74 17.92 6.23 -25.12
CA ALA A 74 18.39 6.43 -23.74
C ALA A 74 17.51 7.40 -22.93
N THR A 75 16.66 8.22 -23.57
CA THR A 75 15.71 9.11 -22.86
C THR A 75 14.58 8.36 -22.16
N ASP A 76 14.35 7.09 -22.48
CA ASP A 76 13.36 6.25 -21.79
C ASP A 76 13.91 5.59 -20.51
N ALA A 77 15.22 5.64 -20.26
CA ALA A 77 15.83 4.94 -19.12
C ALA A 77 15.71 5.71 -17.80
N ASP A 78 15.80 7.04 -17.82
CA ASP A 78 15.79 7.86 -16.60
C ASP A 78 14.39 8.36 -16.20
N HIS A 79 13.42 8.33 -17.13
CA HIS A 79 12.04 8.75 -16.86
C HIS A 79 11.13 7.63 -16.31
N ALA A 80 11.53 6.36 -16.41
CA ALA A 80 10.63 5.24 -16.12
C ALA A 80 10.52 4.85 -14.63
N THR A 81 11.50 5.20 -13.78
CA THR A 81 11.46 4.71 -12.38
C THR A 81 10.88 5.74 -11.41
N ASN A 82 11.12 7.04 -11.61
CA ASN A 82 10.71 8.05 -10.62
C ASN A 82 9.39 8.76 -10.95
N ALA A 83 8.95 8.81 -12.21
CA ALA A 83 7.70 9.48 -12.59
C ALA A 83 6.45 8.65 -12.25
N ASP A 84 6.51 7.33 -12.44
CA ASP A 84 5.39 6.42 -12.15
C ASP A 84 5.16 6.24 -10.64
N HIS A 85 6.22 6.38 -9.84
CA HIS A 85 6.11 6.32 -8.38
C HIS A 85 5.45 7.57 -7.76
N ALA A 86 5.48 8.72 -8.42
CA ALA A 86 4.90 9.96 -7.88
C ALA A 86 3.35 9.93 -7.83
N ASN A 87 2.70 9.38 -8.86
CA ASN A 87 1.23 9.24 -8.87
C ASN A 87 0.75 8.11 -7.96
N THR A 88 1.52 7.03 -7.85
CA THR A 88 1.14 5.88 -7.04
C THR A 88 1.30 6.16 -5.54
N ALA A 89 2.31 6.95 -5.13
CA ALA A 89 2.55 7.30 -3.73
C ALA A 89 1.47 8.20 -3.12
N ASN A 90 0.89 9.14 -3.90
CA ASN A 90 -0.14 10.05 -3.40
C ASN A 90 -1.49 9.35 -3.18
N HIS A 91 -1.80 8.31 -3.96
CA HIS A 91 -3.04 7.54 -3.81
C HIS A 91 -3.02 6.54 -2.65
N ALA A 92 -1.85 6.02 -2.27
CA ALA A 92 -1.75 5.05 -1.18
C ALA A 92 -2.11 5.65 0.20
N ASN A 93 -1.70 6.90 0.46
CA ASN A 93 -1.99 7.54 1.75
C ASN A 93 -3.43 8.06 1.85
N THR A 94 -4.03 8.52 0.75
CA THR A 94 -5.42 9.00 0.75
C THR A 94 -6.44 7.85 0.80
N ALA A 95 -6.14 6.68 0.21
CA ALA A 95 -7.05 5.53 0.24
C ALA A 95 -7.20 4.91 1.64
N ASN A 96 -6.11 4.81 2.41
CA ASN A 96 -6.17 4.27 3.77
C ASN A 96 -6.93 5.20 4.73
N SER A 97 -6.83 6.52 4.54
CA SER A 97 -7.62 7.49 5.31
C SER A 97 -9.11 7.48 4.95
N ALA A 98 -9.47 7.15 3.70
CA ALA A 98 -10.87 7.07 3.26
C ALA A 98 -11.59 5.82 3.80
N GLY A 99 -10.92 4.66 3.87
CA GLY A 99 -11.52 3.43 4.44
C GLY A 99 -11.89 3.56 5.92
N ASN A 100 -11.09 4.34 6.67
CA ASN A 100 -11.32 4.60 8.08
C ASN A 100 -12.25 5.79 8.34
N ALA A 101 -12.64 6.56 7.33
CA ALA A 101 -13.55 7.69 7.51
C ALA A 101 -14.93 7.27 8.03
N ASN A 102 -15.35 6.02 7.75
CA ASN A 102 -16.59 5.45 8.25
C ASN A 102 -16.42 4.70 9.59
N LEU A 103 -15.20 4.62 10.12
CA LEU A 103 -14.86 3.83 11.29
C LEU A 103 -14.17 4.70 12.36
N LEU A 104 -14.87 5.03 13.44
CA LEU A 104 -14.21 5.65 14.60
C LEU A 104 -13.53 4.52 15.41
N GLY A 105 -12.20 4.53 15.49
CA GLY A 105 -11.46 3.47 16.21
C GLY A 105 -11.63 2.06 15.62
N GLY A 106 -11.92 1.94 14.32
CA GLY A 106 -12.17 0.64 13.67
C GLY A 106 -13.60 0.12 13.82
N GLN A 107 -14.49 0.88 14.45
CA GLN A 107 -15.88 0.51 14.69
C GLN A 107 -16.81 1.34 13.80
N GLY A 108 -17.81 0.69 13.19
CA GLY A 108 -18.79 1.38 12.33
C GLY A 108 -19.76 2.26 13.13
N PRO A 109 -20.54 3.13 12.48
CA PRO A 109 -21.46 4.06 13.17
C PRO A 109 -22.48 3.34 14.05
N GLY A 110 -22.92 2.14 13.66
CA GLY A 110 -23.83 1.31 14.45
C GLY A 110 -23.26 0.81 15.78
N ALA A 111 -21.94 0.81 15.96
CA ALA A 111 -21.30 0.49 17.24
C ALA A 111 -21.37 1.65 18.23
N PHE A 112 -21.55 2.88 17.74
CA PHE A 112 -21.66 4.10 18.56
C PHE A 112 -23.07 4.64 18.64
N GLN A 113 -24.02 4.00 17.94
CA GLN A 113 -25.42 4.29 18.09
C GLN A 113 -25.83 3.79 19.47
N GLN A 114 -25.61 4.62 20.50
CA GLN A 114 -25.99 4.36 21.87
C GLN A 114 -27.44 3.92 21.87
N ARG A 115 -27.66 2.67 22.22
CA ARG A 115 -28.98 2.06 22.17
C ARG A 115 -29.65 2.44 23.46
N ILE A 116 -30.17 3.67 23.54
CA ILE A 116 -31.19 3.98 24.53
C ILE A 116 -32.32 2.99 24.27
N ARG A 117 -32.49 2.02 25.18
CA ARG A 117 -33.64 1.13 25.13
C ARG A 117 -34.63 1.59 26.15
N TRP A 118 -35.86 1.78 25.73
CA TRP A 118 -36.93 2.31 26.58
C TRP A 118 -38.20 1.49 26.42
N ALA A 119 -39.00 1.44 27.49
CA ALA A 119 -40.35 0.91 27.48
C ALA A 119 -41.28 1.81 28.31
N LEU A 120 -42.54 1.90 27.87
CA LEU A 120 -43.68 2.32 28.67
C LEU A 120 -44.40 1.07 29.14
N VAL A 121 -44.50 0.90 30.45
CA VAL A 121 -45.19 -0.21 31.09
C VAL A 121 -46.51 0.30 31.65
N GLU A 122 -47.59 -0.37 31.27
CA GLU A 122 -48.91 -0.21 31.89
C GLU A 122 -48.99 -1.21 33.06
N GLY A 123 -49.06 -0.68 34.28
CA GLY A 123 -48.82 -1.43 35.51
C GLY A 123 -50.09 -1.97 36.17
N GLY A 124 -51.07 -2.45 35.40
CA GLY A 124 -52.32 -3.03 35.91
C GLY A 124 -52.15 -4.40 36.57
N ALA A 125 -53.27 -5.05 36.92
CA ALA A 125 -53.27 -6.42 37.47
C ALA A 125 -52.70 -7.48 36.49
N ALA A 126 -52.76 -7.18 35.19
CA ALA A 126 -52.06 -7.89 34.14
C ALA A 126 -51.21 -6.86 33.37
N ALA A 127 -50.03 -6.56 33.90
CA ALA A 127 -49.19 -5.53 33.33
C ALA A 127 -48.68 -5.89 31.93
N SER A 128 -48.45 -4.86 31.11
CA SER A 128 -48.02 -5.01 29.73
C SER A 128 -47.11 -3.87 29.28
N ILE A 129 -46.35 -4.09 28.21
CA ILE A 129 -45.56 -3.03 27.56
C ILE A 129 -46.41 -2.45 26.43
N THR A 130 -46.77 -1.17 26.53
CA THR A 130 -47.62 -0.49 25.55
C THR A 130 -46.82 0.19 24.45
N ALA A 131 -45.57 0.56 24.73
CA ALA A 131 -44.63 1.09 23.74
C ALA A 131 -43.19 0.76 24.14
N GLN A 132 -42.30 0.53 23.16
CA GLN A 132 -40.87 0.29 23.43
C GLN A 132 -39.98 0.53 22.21
N SER A 133 -38.67 0.65 22.46
CA SER A 133 -37.62 0.69 21.43
C SER A 133 -37.28 -0.68 20.81
N GLY A 134 -37.82 -1.77 21.36
CA GLY A 134 -37.58 -3.15 20.92
C GLY A 134 -36.62 -3.93 21.80
N GLY A 135 -36.86 -5.25 21.88
CA GLY A 135 -36.04 -6.20 22.63
C GLY A 135 -36.27 -6.19 24.16
N ILE A 136 -37.29 -5.48 24.64
CA ILE A 136 -37.67 -5.43 26.05
C ILE A 136 -38.92 -6.27 26.29
N THR A 137 -38.93 -7.05 27.36
CA THR A 137 -40.08 -7.84 27.80
C THR A 137 -40.37 -7.62 29.27
N LEU A 138 -41.64 -7.81 29.66
CA LEU A 138 -42.02 -7.92 31.06
C LEU A 138 -41.83 -9.38 31.48
N ALA A 139 -40.79 -9.67 32.26
CA ALA A 139 -40.43 -11.02 32.65
C ALA A 139 -41.35 -11.57 33.74
N ALA A 140 -41.75 -10.74 34.71
CA ALA A 140 -42.65 -11.13 35.79
C ALA A 140 -43.33 -9.93 36.45
N GLN A 141 -44.45 -10.18 37.12
CA GLN A 141 -45.12 -9.27 38.06
C GLN A 141 -45.40 -10.06 39.35
N PRO A 142 -44.39 -10.22 40.25
CA PRO A 142 -44.53 -11.09 41.42
C PRO A 142 -45.51 -10.58 42.48
N ALA A 143 -45.79 -9.28 42.50
CA ALA A 143 -46.75 -8.64 43.40
C ALA A 143 -47.31 -7.38 42.73
N ALA A 144 -48.39 -6.84 43.29
CA ALA A 144 -48.88 -5.52 42.89
C ALA A 144 -47.75 -4.47 43.03
N GLY A 145 -47.63 -3.59 42.05
CA GLY A 145 -46.59 -2.56 42.01
C GLY A 145 -45.17 -3.06 41.89
N ARG A 146 -44.92 -4.35 41.67
CA ARG A 146 -43.57 -4.90 41.49
C ARG A 146 -43.45 -5.60 40.15
N PHE A 147 -42.50 -5.15 39.34
CA PHE A 147 -42.33 -5.57 37.95
C PHE A 147 -40.89 -6.00 37.71
N VAL A 148 -40.69 -7.07 36.94
CA VAL A 148 -39.36 -7.47 36.45
C VAL A 148 -39.33 -7.22 34.95
N VAL A 149 -38.45 -6.33 34.53
CA VAL A 149 -38.27 -5.93 33.12
C VAL A 149 -36.96 -6.51 32.61
N ASP A 150 -37.01 -7.22 31.48
CA ASP A 150 -35.84 -7.80 30.81
C ASP A 150 -35.52 -7.00 29.55
N PHE A 151 -34.29 -6.54 29.42
CA PHE A 151 -33.84 -5.75 28.28
C PHE A 151 -33.25 -6.59 27.13
N GLY A 152 -33.27 -7.92 27.25
CA GLY A 152 -32.75 -8.87 26.27
C GLY A 152 -31.23 -8.90 26.16
N SER A 153 -30.51 -8.07 26.93
CA SER A 153 -29.05 -8.02 27.00
C SER A 153 -28.60 -7.36 28.31
N SER A 154 -27.33 -7.55 28.66
CA SER A 154 -26.80 -7.05 29.93
C SER A 154 -27.00 -5.54 30.09
N ILE A 155 -27.58 -5.15 31.22
CA ILE A 155 -27.73 -3.76 31.67
C ILE A 155 -26.76 -3.41 32.80
N VAL A 156 -25.88 -4.33 33.18
CA VAL A 156 -24.80 -4.09 34.14
C VAL A 156 -23.86 -3.00 33.59
N ASN A 157 -23.42 -2.09 34.46
CA ASN A 157 -22.58 -0.92 34.13
C ASN A 157 -23.24 0.13 33.22
N HIS A 158 -24.56 0.10 33.06
CA HIS A 158 -25.31 1.10 32.30
C HIS A 158 -26.17 1.98 33.20
N GLY A 159 -26.38 3.23 32.79
CA GLY A 159 -27.30 4.12 33.48
C GLY A 159 -28.74 3.69 33.21
N ILE A 160 -29.54 3.58 34.26
CA ILE A 160 -30.96 3.24 34.17
C ILE A 160 -31.78 4.37 34.79
N VAL A 161 -32.85 4.77 34.12
CA VAL A 161 -33.75 5.83 34.55
C VAL A 161 -35.17 5.31 34.52
N THR A 162 -35.92 5.60 35.58
CA THR A 162 -37.36 5.38 35.66
C THR A 162 -38.10 6.70 35.89
N ALA A 163 -39.35 6.76 35.44
CA ALA A 163 -40.26 7.84 35.78
C ALA A 163 -41.68 7.31 35.90
N PRO A 164 -42.45 7.72 36.94
CA PRO A 164 -43.88 7.43 36.98
C PRO A 164 -44.59 8.08 35.79
N ASN A 165 -45.62 7.40 35.29
CA ASN A 165 -46.57 7.98 34.35
C ASN A 165 -47.84 8.37 35.13
N TRP A 166 -47.99 9.65 35.46
CA TRP A 166 -49.04 10.21 36.35
C TRP A 166 -50.47 10.22 35.75
N GLY A 167 -50.80 9.25 34.89
CA GLY A 167 -52.05 9.20 34.12
C GLY A 167 -53.31 8.76 34.86
N GLY A 168 -53.25 8.35 36.14
CA GLY A 168 -54.48 8.06 36.91
C GLY A 168 -54.42 7.03 38.04
N ASN A 169 -53.25 6.55 38.46
CA ASN A 169 -53.09 5.66 39.62
C ASN A 169 -52.21 6.36 40.66
N ASP A 170 -52.41 6.09 41.94
CA ASP A 170 -51.72 6.67 43.12
C ASP A 170 -50.20 6.38 43.20
N ALA A 171 -49.53 6.19 42.05
CA ALA A 171 -48.10 5.99 41.95
C ALA A 171 -47.37 7.33 42.09
N ASP A 172 -46.73 7.51 43.24
CA ASP A 172 -45.99 8.72 43.60
C ASP A 172 -44.48 8.53 43.37
N GLU A 173 -43.98 7.30 43.47
CA GLU A 173 -42.57 6.96 43.32
C GLU A 173 -42.35 5.71 42.46
N VAL A 174 -41.24 5.68 41.72
CA VAL A 174 -40.79 4.50 40.97
C VAL A 174 -39.32 4.25 41.29
N ALA A 175 -39.07 3.21 42.07
CA ALA A 175 -37.73 2.75 42.40
C ALA A 175 -37.28 1.64 41.45
N ILE A 176 -35.98 1.58 41.17
CA ILE A 176 -35.40 0.57 40.28
C ILE A 176 -34.11 -0.02 40.85
N ALA A 177 -33.94 -1.33 40.68
CA ALA A 177 -32.70 -2.03 40.97
C ALA A 177 -32.36 -3.05 39.88
N VAL A 178 -31.07 -3.26 39.61
CA VAL A 178 -30.62 -4.30 38.67
C VAL A 178 -30.63 -5.66 39.36
N CYS A 179 -31.18 -6.67 38.69
CA CYS A 179 -31.09 -8.06 39.09
C CYS A 179 -29.64 -8.53 38.85
N THR A 180 -28.84 -8.78 39.88
CA THR A 180 -27.47 -9.29 39.69
C THR A 180 -27.25 -10.56 40.51
N PRO A 181 -26.73 -11.64 39.90
CA PRO A 181 -26.33 -12.83 40.65
C PRO A 181 -24.96 -12.58 41.31
N GLY A 182 -24.90 -12.47 42.64
CA GLY A 182 -23.61 -12.34 43.36
C GLY A 182 -23.68 -12.44 44.90
N PRO A 183 -22.71 -13.11 45.55
CA PRO A 183 -22.58 -13.19 47.01
C PRO A 183 -21.97 -11.89 47.53
N GLY A 184 -22.78 -10.85 47.56
CA GLY A 184 -22.38 -9.51 47.96
C GLY A 184 -23.53 -8.53 47.85
N GLY A 185 -24.77 -9.03 47.74
CA GLY A 185 -25.97 -8.22 47.78
C GLY A 185 -25.88 -7.33 49.00
N VAL A 186 -25.79 -6.02 48.77
CA VAL A 186 -26.14 -5.06 49.81
C VAL A 186 -27.50 -5.53 50.33
N SER A 187 -27.60 -5.73 51.64
CA SER A 187 -28.86 -6.15 52.26
C SER A 187 -29.96 -5.19 51.77
N GLY A 188 -30.87 -5.67 50.91
CA GLY A 188 -31.82 -4.82 50.17
C GLY A 188 -31.82 -4.95 48.64
N VAL A 189 -30.90 -5.68 47.98
CA VAL A 189 -31.04 -5.95 46.53
C VAL A 189 -32.14 -6.99 46.30
N ASN A 190 -33.27 -6.47 45.85
CA ASN A 190 -34.47 -7.16 45.44
C ASN A 190 -34.20 -8.41 44.57
N ASN A 191 -34.40 -9.61 45.12
CA ASN A 191 -34.52 -10.85 44.35
C ASN A 191 -35.55 -10.64 43.22
N CYS A 192 -35.14 -10.80 41.97
CA CYS A 192 -36.03 -10.76 40.81
C CYS A 192 -36.74 -12.09 40.67
N ALA A 193 -37.62 -12.38 41.63
CA ALA A 193 -38.61 -13.45 41.65
C ALA A 193 -38.28 -14.71 40.81
N GLY A 194 -37.12 -15.33 41.06
CA GLY A 194 -36.82 -16.69 40.58
C GLY A 194 -35.57 -16.88 39.72
N ALA A 195 -35.00 -15.84 39.09
CA ALA A 195 -33.72 -15.97 38.38
C ALA A 195 -33.04 -14.61 38.11
N ASP A 196 -32.17 -14.16 39.03
CA ASP A 196 -31.38 -12.96 38.82
C ASP A 196 -30.40 -13.15 37.66
N ASN A 197 -30.51 -12.29 36.65
CA ASN A 197 -29.57 -12.25 35.54
C ASN A 197 -29.27 -10.81 35.12
N ALA A 198 -28.12 -10.63 34.48
CA ALA A 198 -27.57 -9.33 34.14
C ALA A 198 -28.43 -8.48 33.19
N ASN A 199 -29.51 -9.03 32.61
CA ASN A 199 -30.37 -8.33 31.66
C ASN A 199 -31.62 -7.73 32.31
N GLN A 200 -31.89 -8.08 33.56
CA GLN A 200 -33.14 -7.76 34.23
C GLN A 200 -32.99 -6.65 35.26
N ALA A 201 -34.05 -5.85 35.38
CA ALA A 201 -34.25 -4.92 36.48
C ALA A 201 -35.59 -5.18 37.15
N VAL A 202 -35.63 -4.97 38.46
CA VAL A 202 -36.87 -4.92 39.23
C VAL A 202 -37.26 -3.47 39.45
N VAL A 203 -38.53 -3.18 39.22
CA VAL A 203 -39.15 -1.89 39.39
C VAL A 203 -40.23 -2.03 40.45
N ASP A 204 -40.11 -1.25 41.51
CA ASP A 204 -41.15 -1.08 42.52
C ASP A 204 -41.83 0.27 42.27
N VAL A 205 -43.15 0.27 42.20
CA VAL A 205 -44.01 1.44 42.05
C VAL A 205 -44.77 1.61 43.35
N GLU A 206 -44.54 2.74 44.01
CA GLU A 206 -45.03 3.00 45.37
C GLU A 206 -45.94 4.24 45.39
N ASN A 207 -46.90 4.24 46.30
CA ASN A 207 -47.66 5.44 46.64
C ASN A 207 -46.93 6.27 47.71
N SER A 208 -47.45 7.45 48.03
CA SER A 208 -46.91 8.36 49.06
C SER A 208 -46.85 7.77 50.47
N ALA A 209 -47.49 6.63 50.71
CA ALA A 209 -47.39 5.89 51.96
C ALA A 209 -46.29 4.81 51.93
N GLY A 210 -45.49 4.71 50.86
CA GLY A 210 -44.45 3.68 50.67
C GLY A 210 -45.01 2.28 50.45
N THR A 211 -46.26 2.17 49.97
CA THR A 211 -46.89 0.89 49.65
C THR A 211 -46.82 0.62 48.17
N ASN A 212 -46.36 -0.57 47.78
CA ASN A 212 -46.37 -0.98 46.38
C ASN A 212 -47.79 -0.98 45.82
N VAL A 213 -48.01 -0.25 44.74
CA VAL A 213 -49.28 -0.11 44.03
C VAL A 213 -49.08 -0.31 42.54
N ASN A 214 -50.09 -0.88 41.90
CA ASN A 214 -50.15 -0.97 40.45
C ASN A 214 -50.15 0.43 39.84
N GLY A 215 -49.19 0.72 38.96
CA GLY A 215 -49.03 2.02 38.36
C GLY A 215 -48.13 1.98 37.13
N ASP A 216 -48.40 2.89 36.20
CA ASP A 216 -47.70 2.96 34.92
C ASP A 216 -46.37 3.68 35.08
N PHE A 217 -45.37 3.28 34.31
CA PHE A 217 -44.05 3.91 34.36
C PHE A 217 -43.29 3.82 33.04
N TRP A 218 -42.39 4.77 32.86
CA TRP A 218 -41.34 4.72 31.86
C TRP A 218 -40.07 4.15 32.48
N ILE A 219 -39.35 3.36 31.68
CA ILE A 219 -38.04 2.84 32.02
C ILE A 219 -37.12 2.95 30.81
N ALA A 220 -35.88 3.39 31.02
CA ALA A 220 -34.86 3.45 29.97
C ALA A 220 -33.48 3.05 30.49
N VAL A 221 -32.71 2.36 29.64
CA VAL A 221 -31.27 2.08 29.86
C VAL A 221 -30.46 2.78 28.78
N VAL A 222 -29.36 3.43 29.20
CA VAL A 222 -28.41 4.10 28.31
C VAL A 222 -27.20 3.18 28.12
N GLN A 223 -27.10 2.59 26.91
CA GLN A 223 -26.03 1.68 26.49
C GLN A 223 -25.07 2.33 25.49
#